data_AF-A0A9D6AVD6-F1
#
_entry.id   AF-A0A9D6AVD6-F1
#
_cell.length_a   1.000
_cell.length_b   1.000
_cell.length_c   1.000
_cell.angle_alpha   90.00
_cell.angle_beta   90.00
_cell.angle_gamma   90.00
#
_symmetry.space_group_name_H-M   'P 1'
#
loop_
_entity.id
_entity.type
_entity.pdbx_description
1 polymer ?
#
loop_
_entity_poly.entity_id
_entity_poly.type
_entity_poly.pdbx_seq_one_letter_code
_entity_poly.pdbx_strand_id
1 'polypeptide(L)'
;MNNCVNPCFQRGFTLVEVLVGMAVALIGMVMMFQSMQVWDARKRTTAGGSDAQVAGSIAMFSLERDLKMAGYGFGNATGMNCTVAAYDSRRPAPGTFSFPMVPVLIVDGPAGAPDTLTVLYGSGTTMSANQAFNNLMPPPAVSNSDAKRANSRTGLRPGEIIIATDSGNVVCGLFEITGNANADGLTVDHGTGAYINYTNNQNVTAQTSLGAADLARLQTQFLNNTGSAVYNDGTAKGVGSTGAV
;
A
#
# COMPACT_ATOMS: atom_id res chain seq x y z
N MET A 1 -26.36 6.35 -103.83
CA MET A 1 -26.26 5.06 -103.12
C MET A 1 -26.77 5.26 -101.71
N ASN A 2 -27.69 4.41 -101.30
CA ASN A 2 -28.50 4.46 -100.08
C ASN A 2 -27.64 4.37 -98.81
N ASN A 3 -28.10 4.96 -97.69
CA ASN A 3 -28.38 4.23 -96.45
C ASN A 3 -29.02 5.13 -95.37
N CYS A 4 -30.12 4.64 -94.80
CA CYS A 4 -30.86 5.21 -93.68
C CYS A 4 -30.02 5.18 -92.39
N VAL A 5 -30.12 6.21 -91.54
CA VAL A 5 -29.73 6.13 -90.12
C VAL A 5 -30.92 6.65 -89.30
N ASN A 6 -31.53 5.75 -88.53
CA ASN A 6 -32.79 5.92 -87.81
C ASN A 6 -32.85 7.18 -86.91
N PRO A 7 -34.01 7.84 -86.76
CA PRO A 7 -34.20 8.75 -85.64
C PRO A 7 -34.21 7.95 -84.33
N CYS A 8 -33.19 8.15 -83.49
CA CYS A 8 -33.23 7.66 -82.12
C CYS A 8 -34.39 8.34 -81.38
N PHE A 9 -35.41 7.58 -81.01
CA PHE A 9 -36.46 8.06 -80.10
C PHE A 9 -35.82 8.48 -78.78
N GLN A 10 -35.70 9.78 -78.53
CA GLN A 10 -35.44 10.31 -77.19
C GLN A 10 -36.69 10.07 -76.34
N ARG A 11 -36.69 8.99 -75.58
CA ARG A 11 -37.61 8.82 -74.46
C ARG A 11 -37.13 9.73 -73.33
N GLY A 12 -37.85 10.81 -73.06
CA GLY A 12 -37.65 11.62 -71.86
C GLY A 12 -37.99 10.80 -70.62
N PHE A 13 -37.29 11.05 -69.51
CA PHE A 13 -37.58 10.41 -68.23
C PHE A 13 -38.93 10.87 -67.68
N THR A 14 -39.70 9.93 -67.15
CA THR A 14 -40.94 10.26 -66.45
C THR A 14 -40.63 10.80 -65.05
N LEU A 15 -41.48 11.67 -64.50
CA LEU A 15 -41.32 12.20 -63.12
C LEU A 15 -41.22 11.07 -62.09
N VAL A 16 -41.94 9.96 -62.34
CA VAL A 16 -41.93 8.76 -61.51
C VAL A 16 -40.55 8.07 -61.54
N GLU A 17 -39.89 7.94 -62.68
CA GLU A 17 -38.54 7.38 -62.77
C GLU A 17 -37.53 8.17 -61.95
N VAL A 18 -37.61 9.51 -61.97
CA VAL A 18 -36.71 10.37 -61.21
C VAL A 18 -36.96 10.24 -59.70
N LEU A 19 -38.23 10.23 -59.26
CA LEU A 19 -38.58 10.04 -57.86
C LEU A 19 -38.13 8.67 -57.32
N VAL A 20 -38.30 7.61 -58.11
CA VAL A 20 -37.84 6.26 -57.73
C VAL A 20 -36.31 6.22 -57.67
N GLY A 21 -35.61 6.83 -58.62
CA GLY A 21 -34.15 6.93 -58.61
C GLY A 21 -33.61 7.66 -57.38
N MET A 22 -34.23 8.78 -57.00
CA MET A 22 -33.87 9.52 -55.78
C MET A 22 -34.15 8.73 -54.50
N ALA A 23 -35.29 8.02 -54.44
CA ALA A 23 -35.63 7.20 -53.27
C ALA A 23 -34.61 6.08 -53.05
N VAL A 24 -34.22 5.36 -54.10
CA VAL A 24 -33.21 4.29 -54.01
C VAL A 24 -31.84 4.85 -53.61
N ALA A 25 -31.44 6.00 -54.16
CA ALA A 25 -30.19 6.66 -53.79
C ALA A 25 -30.15 7.08 -52.29
N LEU A 26 -31.26 7.64 -51.78
CA LEU A 26 -31.37 8.03 -50.37
C LEU A 26 -31.34 6.83 -49.43
N ILE A 27 -32.02 5.72 -49.79
CA ILE A 27 -31.97 4.47 -49.01
C ILE A 27 -30.54 3.94 -48.94
N GLY A 28 -29.82 3.93 -50.08
CA GLY A 28 -28.42 3.52 -50.14
C GLY A 28 -27.51 4.37 -49.23
N MET A 29 -27.68 5.69 -49.25
CA MET A 29 -26.90 6.60 -48.41
C MET A 29 -27.16 6.37 -46.91
N VAL A 30 -28.43 6.17 -46.53
CA VAL A 30 -28.82 5.90 -45.13
C VAL A 30 -28.23 4.57 -44.66
N MET A 31 -28.30 3.51 -45.48
CA MET A 31 -27.69 2.21 -45.15
C MET A 31 -26.18 2.33 -44.90
N MET A 32 -25.48 3.11 -45.73
CA MET A 32 -24.04 3.34 -45.55
C MET A 32 -23.74 4.09 -44.25
N PHE A 33 -24.47 5.17 -43.95
CA PHE A 33 -24.29 5.91 -42.71
C PHE A 33 -24.58 5.07 -41.46
N GLN A 34 -25.63 4.24 -41.49
CA GLN A 34 -25.94 3.33 -40.38
C GLN A 34 -24.79 2.34 -40.14
N SER A 35 -24.23 1.76 -41.20
CA SER A 35 -23.06 0.88 -41.10
C SER A 35 -21.87 1.60 -40.46
N MET A 36 -21.52 2.79 -40.95
CA MET A 36 -20.41 3.58 -40.39
C MET A 36 -20.60 3.92 -38.91
N GLN A 37 -21.82 4.30 -38.50
CA GLN A 37 -22.13 4.58 -37.09
C GLN A 37 -21.93 3.35 -36.20
N VAL A 38 -22.35 2.17 -36.65
CA VAL A 38 -22.14 0.92 -35.91
C VAL A 38 -20.65 0.59 -35.81
N TRP A 39 -19.89 0.80 -36.89
CA TRP A 39 -18.44 0.60 -36.89
C TRP A 39 -17.71 1.55 -35.94
N ASP A 40 -18.07 2.83 -35.93
CA ASP A 40 -17.47 3.82 -35.03
C ASP A 40 -17.83 3.54 -33.56
N ALA A 41 -19.08 3.15 -33.29
CA ALA A 41 -19.49 2.73 -31.95
C ALA A 41 -18.69 1.51 -31.49
N ARG A 42 -18.57 0.49 -32.34
CA ARG A 42 -17.80 -0.72 -32.03
C ARG A 42 -16.31 -0.41 -31.84
N LYS A 43 -15.74 0.46 -32.68
CA LYS A 43 -14.35 0.91 -32.57
C LYS A 43 -14.09 1.58 -31.21
N ARG A 44 -14.97 2.46 -30.76
CA ARG A 44 -14.85 3.11 -29.43
C ARG A 44 -14.94 2.10 -28.29
N THR A 45 -15.88 1.16 -28.36
CA THR A 45 -16.02 0.12 -27.33
C THR A 45 -14.80 -0.81 -27.30
N THR A 46 -14.27 -1.21 -28.46
CA THR A 46 -13.07 -2.05 -28.53
C THR A 46 -11.82 -1.30 -28.06
N ALA A 47 -11.66 -0.04 -28.45
CA ALA A 47 -10.55 0.79 -27.97
C ALA A 47 -10.64 1.02 -26.45
N GLY A 48 -11.81 1.42 -25.93
CA GLY A 48 -12.02 1.59 -24.50
C GLY A 48 -11.85 0.30 -23.70
N GLY A 49 -12.26 -0.84 -24.26
CA GLY A 49 -12.03 -2.16 -23.66
C GLY A 49 -10.57 -2.58 -23.67
N SER A 50 -9.80 -2.18 -24.69
CA SER A 50 -8.35 -2.38 -24.74
C SER A 50 -7.65 -1.51 -23.69
N ASP A 51 -8.02 -0.23 -23.59
CA ASP A 51 -7.44 0.70 -22.61
C ASP A 51 -7.74 0.24 -21.18
N ALA A 52 -8.96 -0.25 -20.91
CA ALA A 52 -9.34 -0.82 -19.63
C ALA A 52 -8.51 -2.05 -19.25
N GLN A 53 -8.20 -2.93 -20.22
CA GLN A 53 -7.34 -4.10 -19.97
C GLN A 53 -5.91 -3.69 -19.65
N VAL A 54 -5.36 -2.71 -20.39
CA VAL A 54 -4.01 -2.20 -20.13
C VAL A 54 -3.95 -1.54 -18.76
N ALA A 55 -4.88 -0.64 -18.45
CA ALA A 55 -4.97 0.01 -17.15
C ALA A 55 -5.16 -1.01 -16.00
N GLY A 56 -6.02 -2.01 -16.19
CA GLY A 56 -6.23 -3.09 -15.23
C GLY A 56 -4.96 -3.91 -14.99
N SER A 57 -4.20 -4.21 -16.04
CA SER A 57 -2.93 -4.95 -15.90
C SER A 57 -1.87 -4.15 -15.13
N ILE A 58 -1.79 -2.84 -15.35
CA ILE A 58 -0.86 -1.95 -14.63
C ILE A 58 -1.27 -1.82 -13.16
N ALA A 59 -2.57 -1.70 -12.89
CA ALA A 59 -3.10 -1.66 -11.54
C ALA A 59 -2.78 -2.96 -10.78
N MET A 60 -3.03 -4.12 -11.40
CA MET A 60 -2.73 -5.42 -10.79
C MET A 60 -1.23 -5.61 -10.55
N PHE A 61 -0.37 -5.20 -11.49
CA PHE A 61 1.06 -5.26 -11.29
C PHE A 61 1.54 -4.38 -10.11
N SER A 62 0.93 -3.20 -9.96
CA SER A 62 1.24 -2.29 -8.85
C SER A 62 0.84 -2.91 -7.51
N LEU A 63 -0.37 -3.50 -7.44
CA LEU A 63 -0.83 -4.23 -6.25
C LEU A 63 0.07 -5.42 -5.94
N GLU A 64 0.44 -6.23 -6.92
CA GLU A 64 1.34 -7.38 -6.73
C GLU A 64 2.70 -6.94 -6.20
N ARG A 65 3.26 -5.85 -6.74
CA ARG A 65 4.55 -5.32 -6.30
C ARG A 65 4.52 -4.91 -4.82
N ASP A 66 3.45 -4.26 -4.40
CA ASP A 66 3.34 -3.77 -3.02
C ASP A 66 3.00 -4.93 -2.06
N LEU A 67 2.11 -5.84 -2.46
CA LEU A 67 1.75 -7.04 -1.68
C LEU A 67 2.92 -8.02 -1.50
N LYS A 68 3.86 -8.09 -2.45
CA LYS A 68 5.07 -8.93 -2.31
C LYS A 68 5.93 -8.57 -1.10
N MET A 69 5.88 -7.31 -0.67
CA MET A 69 6.62 -6.84 0.50
C MET A 69 5.82 -7.00 1.80
N ALA A 70 4.54 -7.37 1.73
CA ALA A 70 3.69 -7.53 2.91
C ALA A 70 4.31 -8.51 3.91
N GLY A 71 4.43 -8.09 5.16
CA GLY A 71 5.02 -8.92 6.20
C GLY A 71 6.55 -9.04 6.13
N TYR A 72 7.22 -8.36 5.20
CA TYR A 72 8.68 -8.32 5.18
C TYR A 72 9.20 -7.78 6.52
N GLY A 73 10.21 -8.42 7.10
CA GLY A 73 10.78 -8.02 8.40
C GLY A 73 10.02 -8.54 9.63
N PHE A 74 8.72 -8.83 9.55
CA PHE A 74 7.92 -9.29 10.70
C PHE A 74 7.05 -10.53 10.45
N GLY A 75 7.16 -11.19 9.31
CA GLY A 75 6.29 -12.33 8.95
C GLY A 75 6.39 -13.54 9.89
N ASN A 76 7.51 -13.70 10.60
CA ASN A 76 7.68 -14.77 11.61
C ASN A 76 7.29 -14.32 13.03
N ALA A 77 6.69 -13.13 13.16
CA ALA A 77 6.27 -12.56 14.43
C ALA A 77 5.34 -13.46 15.21
N THR A 78 5.59 -13.60 16.51
CA THR A 78 4.69 -14.31 17.43
C THR A 78 3.53 -13.44 17.92
N GLY A 79 3.39 -12.22 17.39
CA GLY A 79 2.45 -11.17 17.78
C GLY A 79 1.34 -10.83 16.77
N MET A 80 1.13 -11.68 15.76
CA MET A 80 0.17 -11.42 14.69
C MET A 80 -1.26 -11.20 15.24
N ASN A 81 -2.00 -10.29 14.60
CA ASN A 81 -3.35 -9.88 14.98
C ASN A 81 -3.46 -9.15 16.33
N CYS A 82 -2.34 -8.72 16.91
CA CYS A 82 -2.37 -7.84 18.06
C CYS A 82 -2.55 -6.39 17.65
N THR A 83 -3.33 -5.62 18.41
CA THR A 83 -3.45 -4.18 18.20
C THR A 83 -2.22 -3.47 18.76
N VAL A 84 -1.38 -2.95 17.86
CA VAL A 84 -0.14 -2.25 18.21
C VAL A 84 -0.49 -0.81 18.57
N ALA A 85 -0.18 -0.41 19.80
CA ALA A 85 -0.17 0.99 20.20
C ALA A 85 1.13 1.65 19.73
N ALA A 86 1.01 2.81 19.11
CA ALA A 86 2.14 3.59 18.61
C ALA A 86 1.92 5.08 18.90
N TYR A 87 3.01 5.82 18.92
CA TYR A 87 3.02 7.27 19.00
C TYR A 87 3.98 7.77 17.94
N ASP A 88 3.62 8.86 17.29
CA ASP A 88 4.52 9.53 16.36
C ASP A 88 4.50 11.04 16.60
N SER A 89 5.65 11.57 16.99
CA SER A 89 5.86 13.01 17.21
C SER A 89 6.03 13.82 15.92
N ARG A 90 6.26 13.19 14.77
CA ARG A 90 6.42 13.86 13.46
C ARG A 90 5.10 14.12 12.75
N ARG A 91 4.00 13.53 13.21
CA ARG A 91 2.70 13.78 12.62
C ARG A 91 2.31 15.25 12.75
N PRO A 92 1.57 15.81 11.77
CA PRO A 92 1.02 17.16 11.87
C PRO A 92 0.22 17.40 13.15
N ALA A 93 -0.41 16.34 13.68
CA ALA A 93 -0.93 16.26 15.04
C ALA A 93 -0.21 15.13 15.79
N PRO A 94 0.81 15.46 16.61
CA PRO A 94 1.51 14.48 17.45
C PRO A 94 0.50 13.74 18.34
N GLY A 95 0.47 12.43 18.26
CA GLY A 95 -0.60 11.67 18.92
C GLY A 95 -0.35 10.18 18.94
N THR A 96 -1.07 9.51 19.84
CA THR A 96 -1.14 8.05 19.88
C THR A 96 -2.10 7.55 18.80
N PHE A 97 -1.76 6.43 18.19
CA PHE A 97 -2.60 5.73 17.23
C PHE A 97 -2.41 4.22 17.40
N SER A 98 -3.35 3.45 16.86
CA SER A 98 -3.26 2.01 16.89
C SER A 98 -3.52 1.40 15.53
N PHE A 99 -2.89 0.26 15.28
CA PHE A 99 -3.09 -0.52 14.06
C PHE A 99 -2.99 -2.02 14.36
N PRO A 100 -3.75 -2.86 13.66
CA PRO A 100 -3.61 -4.30 13.81
C PRO A 100 -2.29 -4.77 13.18
N MET A 101 -1.59 -5.66 13.88
CA MET A 101 -0.37 -6.30 13.38
C MET A 101 -0.71 -7.40 12.37
N VAL A 102 -1.06 -7.00 11.16
CA VAL A 102 -1.34 -7.90 10.04
C VAL A 102 -0.54 -7.46 8.81
N PRO A 103 -0.01 -8.38 7.99
CA PRO A 103 0.74 -8.03 6.79
C PRO A 103 -0.07 -7.21 5.78
N VAL A 104 -1.36 -7.54 5.66
CA VAL A 104 -2.30 -6.89 4.75
C VAL A 104 -3.62 -6.68 5.50
N LEU A 105 -4.14 -5.45 5.46
CA LEU A 105 -5.45 -5.09 5.96
C LEU A 105 -6.27 -4.49 4.82
N ILE A 106 -7.47 -5.01 4.62
CA ILE A 106 -8.45 -4.47 3.66
C ILE A 106 -9.59 -3.88 4.49
N VAL A 107 -9.91 -2.61 4.26
CA VAL A 107 -11.05 -1.94 4.90
C VAL A 107 -11.98 -1.45 3.80
N ASP A 108 -13.23 -1.91 3.89
CA ASP A 108 -14.34 -1.54 3.00
C ASP A 108 -14.66 -0.04 3.13
N GLY A 109 -14.79 0.63 1.98
CA GLY A 109 -15.14 2.04 1.92
C GLY A 109 -16.62 2.27 2.27
N PRO A 110 -16.97 3.18 3.19
CA PRO A 110 -18.35 3.38 3.58
C PRO A 110 -19.20 3.87 2.38
N ALA A 111 -20.39 3.30 2.23
CA ALA A 111 -21.38 3.70 1.22
C ALA A 111 -20.88 3.62 -0.24
N GLY A 112 -20.04 2.63 -0.56
CA GLY A 112 -19.50 2.45 -1.92
C GLY A 112 -18.37 3.43 -2.25
N ALA A 113 -17.76 4.03 -1.23
CA ALA A 113 -16.48 4.71 -1.36
C ALA A 113 -15.38 3.69 -1.72
N PRO A 114 -14.25 4.16 -2.28
CA PRO A 114 -13.07 3.34 -2.51
C PRO A 114 -12.64 2.51 -1.29
N ASP A 115 -12.24 1.26 -1.55
CA ASP A 115 -11.66 0.39 -0.53
C ASP A 115 -10.23 0.83 -0.23
N THR A 116 -9.78 0.55 0.99
CA THR A 116 -8.41 0.84 1.40
C THR A 116 -7.65 -0.44 1.67
N LEU A 117 -6.53 -0.60 0.97
CA LEU A 117 -5.57 -1.68 1.15
C LEU A 117 -4.36 -1.11 1.89
N THR A 118 -4.14 -1.54 3.13
CA THR A 118 -2.95 -1.19 3.90
C THR A 118 -1.99 -2.37 3.93
N VAL A 119 -0.77 -2.14 3.46
CA VAL A 119 0.32 -3.13 3.50
C VAL A 119 1.33 -2.71 4.54
N LEU A 120 1.56 -3.59 5.53
CA LEU A 120 2.59 -3.38 6.53
C LEU A 120 3.83 -4.17 6.12
N TYR A 121 4.97 -3.49 6.09
CA TYR A 121 6.27 -4.09 5.80
C TYR A 121 7.35 -3.38 6.61
N GLY A 122 8.43 -4.10 6.87
CA GLY A 122 9.59 -3.57 7.53
C GLY A 122 10.55 -2.86 6.58
N SER A 123 11.17 -1.79 7.05
CA SER A 123 12.17 -1.04 6.27
C SER A 123 13.53 -0.95 6.96
N GLY A 124 13.72 -1.75 8.02
CA GLY A 124 14.98 -1.81 8.74
C GLY A 124 16.14 -2.21 7.84
N THR A 125 17.29 -1.58 8.08
CA THR A 125 18.53 -1.83 7.30
C THR A 125 19.19 -3.15 7.66
N THR A 126 18.76 -3.74 8.77
CA THR A 126 19.24 -5.01 9.29
C THR A 126 18.09 -5.99 9.47
N MET A 127 18.31 -7.24 9.07
CA MET A 127 17.36 -8.31 9.31
C MET A 127 17.29 -8.57 10.82
N SER A 128 16.17 -8.19 11.41
CA SER A 128 15.90 -8.35 12.83
C SER A 128 15.02 -9.59 13.00
N ALA A 129 15.55 -10.61 13.65
CA ALA A 129 14.83 -11.86 13.91
C ALA A 129 13.96 -11.72 15.17
N ASN A 130 12.90 -12.54 15.22
CA ASN A 130 12.12 -12.71 16.43
C ASN A 130 13.00 -13.17 17.58
N GLN A 131 13.02 -12.37 18.64
CA GLN A 131 13.76 -12.68 19.84
C GLN A 131 13.02 -12.19 21.07
N ALA A 132 13.07 -13.00 22.12
CA ALA A 132 12.54 -12.64 23.41
C ALA A 132 13.47 -11.65 24.11
N PHE A 133 12.89 -10.64 24.74
CA PHE A 133 13.57 -9.86 25.78
C PHE A 133 13.51 -10.63 27.11
N ASN A 134 14.65 -10.71 27.80
CA ASN A 134 14.79 -11.25 29.16
C ASN A 134 14.50 -12.76 29.38
N ASN A 135 14.66 -13.63 28.37
CA ASN A 135 14.51 -15.09 28.55
C ASN A 135 15.77 -15.77 29.12
N LEU A 136 16.64 -15.01 29.79
CA LEU A 136 17.86 -15.53 30.41
C LEU A 136 17.57 -15.81 31.88
N MET A 137 18.02 -16.98 32.36
CA MET A 137 17.92 -17.36 33.77
C MET A 137 19.33 -17.27 34.40
N PRO A 138 19.50 -16.52 35.51
CA PRO A 138 18.51 -15.69 36.22
C PRO A 138 18.14 -14.42 35.45
N PRO A 139 16.90 -13.88 35.60
CA PRO A 139 16.52 -12.63 34.96
C PRO A 139 17.39 -11.47 35.47
N PRO A 140 18.19 -10.80 34.62
CA PRO A 140 18.94 -9.63 35.02
C PRO A 140 18.03 -8.47 35.45
N ALA A 141 18.50 -7.69 36.42
CA ALA A 141 17.77 -6.62 37.11
C ALA A 141 17.42 -5.37 36.28
N VAL A 142 17.53 -5.43 34.94
CA VAL A 142 17.19 -4.32 34.04
C VAL A 142 15.73 -4.44 33.59
N SER A 143 14.84 -3.94 34.45
CA SER A 143 13.42 -3.71 34.18
C SER A 143 13.09 -2.23 34.44
N ASN A 144 13.64 -1.34 33.63
CA ASN A 144 13.27 0.09 33.63
C ASN A 144 12.52 0.42 32.34
N SER A 145 11.71 1.48 32.37
CA SER A 145 10.91 1.95 31.23
C SER A 145 11.73 2.24 29.98
N ASP A 146 13.03 2.50 30.13
CA ASP A 146 13.87 3.09 29.09
C ASP A 146 14.93 2.14 28.54
N ALA A 147 15.02 0.90 29.05
CA ALA A 147 15.91 -0.13 28.50
C ALA A 147 15.34 -1.54 28.67
N LYS A 148 15.71 -2.43 27.75
CA LYS A 148 15.44 -3.87 27.81
C LYS A 148 16.64 -4.68 27.36
N ARG A 149 16.86 -5.80 28.03
CA ARG A 149 17.87 -6.77 27.64
C ARG A 149 17.32 -7.78 26.64
N ALA A 150 17.91 -7.83 25.45
CA ALA A 150 17.60 -8.82 24.42
C ALA A 150 18.42 -10.10 24.61
N ASN A 151 17.99 -11.21 24.00
CA ASN A 151 18.83 -12.40 23.85
C ASN A 151 20.02 -12.15 22.91
N SER A 152 19.86 -11.26 21.92
CA SER A 152 20.93 -10.82 21.03
C SER A 152 20.72 -9.34 20.63
N ARG A 153 21.81 -8.59 20.52
CA ARG A 153 21.78 -7.21 20.01
C ARG A 153 21.87 -7.13 18.48
N THR A 154 22.05 -8.26 17.81
CA THR A 154 22.18 -8.31 16.35
C THR A 154 20.90 -7.79 15.69
N GLY A 155 21.04 -6.75 14.87
CA GLY A 155 19.90 -6.11 14.18
C GLY A 155 19.12 -5.10 15.04
N LEU A 156 19.50 -4.90 16.30
CA LEU A 156 18.94 -3.87 17.18
C LEU A 156 19.91 -2.69 17.24
N ARG A 157 19.71 -1.72 16.34
CA ARG A 157 20.57 -0.54 16.20
C ARG A 157 19.80 0.75 16.51
N PRO A 158 20.47 1.80 17.00
CA PRO A 158 19.83 3.09 17.24
C PRO A 158 19.16 3.63 15.97
N GLY A 159 17.88 3.95 16.06
CA GLY A 159 17.03 4.42 14.96
C GLY A 159 16.24 3.34 14.24
N GLU A 160 16.41 2.08 14.61
CA GLU A 160 15.48 1.03 14.24
C GLU A 160 14.24 1.11 15.13
N ILE A 161 13.07 0.93 14.52
CA ILE A 161 11.80 0.81 15.21
C ILE A 161 11.57 -0.67 15.50
N ILE A 162 10.95 -1.05 16.60
CA ILE A 162 10.57 -2.44 16.84
C ILE A 162 9.15 -2.52 17.38
N ILE A 163 8.46 -3.59 17.02
CA ILE A 163 7.18 -3.96 17.61
C ILE A 163 7.42 -5.07 18.61
N ALA A 164 6.82 -4.91 19.78
CA ALA A 164 7.04 -5.77 20.92
C ALA A 164 5.68 -6.13 21.53
N THR A 165 5.47 -7.41 21.85
CA THR A 165 4.17 -7.98 22.19
C THR A 165 4.24 -8.87 23.44
N ASP A 166 3.36 -8.71 24.42
CA ASP A 166 3.40 -9.46 25.69
C ASP A 166 3.18 -10.97 25.50
N SER A 167 3.44 -11.75 26.56
CA SER A 167 3.14 -13.19 26.57
C SER A 167 1.63 -13.40 26.48
N GLY A 168 1.13 -13.61 25.27
CA GLY A 168 -0.30 -13.76 25.00
C GLY A 168 -0.87 -12.74 24.01
N ASN A 169 -0.07 -11.79 23.50
CA ASN A 169 -0.46 -10.81 22.49
C ASN A 169 -1.67 -9.95 22.89
N VAL A 170 -1.79 -9.64 24.18
CA VAL A 170 -2.82 -8.76 24.75
C VAL A 170 -2.38 -7.31 24.67
N VAL A 171 -1.08 -7.03 24.86
CA VAL A 171 -0.52 -5.69 24.75
C VAL A 171 0.61 -5.70 23.72
N CYS A 172 0.48 -4.87 22.70
CA CYS A 172 1.51 -4.70 21.68
C CYS A 172 1.84 -3.23 21.52
N GLY A 173 3.11 -2.95 21.36
CA GLY A 173 3.60 -1.59 21.29
C GLY A 173 4.75 -1.43 20.33
N LEU A 174 4.78 -0.27 19.69
CA LEU A 174 5.85 0.15 18.81
C LEU A 174 6.74 1.17 19.52
N PHE A 175 8.04 0.93 19.51
CA PHE A 175 9.01 1.84 20.10
C PHE A 175 10.32 1.86 19.33
N GLU A 176 11.03 2.97 19.47
CA GLU A 176 12.30 3.22 18.82
C GLU A 176 13.48 2.84 19.70
N ILE A 177 14.49 2.25 19.07
CA ILE A 177 15.77 2.00 19.73
C ILE A 177 16.57 3.30 19.73
N THR A 178 16.85 3.79 20.93
CA THR A 178 17.65 5.01 21.15
C THR A 178 19.11 4.71 21.46
N GLY A 179 19.42 3.51 21.95
CA GLY A 179 20.77 3.20 22.38
C GLY A 179 21.03 1.71 22.38
N ASN A 180 22.28 1.33 22.19
CA ASN A 180 22.69 -0.06 22.23
C ASN A 180 24.16 -0.21 22.68
N ALA A 181 24.73 0.81 23.34
CA ALA A 181 26.15 0.88 23.72
C ALA A 181 26.45 0.23 25.08
N ASN A 182 25.47 -0.47 25.66
CA ASN A 182 25.59 -1.07 26.98
C ASN A 182 26.73 -2.09 27.06
N ALA A 183 27.46 -2.06 28.18
CA ALA A 183 28.66 -2.86 28.42
C ALA A 183 28.39 -4.37 28.41
N ASP A 184 27.14 -4.77 28.63
CA ASP A 184 26.71 -6.16 28.66
C ASP A 184 26.52 -6.78 27.25
N GLY A 185 26.64 -5.97 26.19
CA GLY A 185 26.52 -6.43 24.80
C GLY A 185 25.10 -6.79 24.37
N LEU A 186 24.10 -6.64 25.23
CA LEU A 186 22.77 -7.26 25.09
C LEU A 186 21.62 -6.31 25.43
N THR A 187 21.85 -5.28 26.24
CA THR A 187 20.84 -4.29 26.58
C THR A 187 20.70 -3.24 25.50
N VAL A 188 19.46 -2.89 25.21
CA VAL A 188 19.04 -1.93 24.21
C VAL A 188 18.15 -0.89 24.90
N ASP A 189 18.44 0.37 24.65
CA ASP A 189 17.77 1.51 25.26
C ASP A 189 16.66 2.01 24.34
N HIS A 190 15.49 2.31 24.90
CA HIS A 190 14.31 2.81 24.20
C HIS A 190 13.67 3.96 25.00
N GLY A 191 14.19 5.17 24.82
CA GLY A 191 13.71 6.37 25.51
C GLY A 191 13.07 7.39 24.57
N THR A 192 12.70 8.55 25.14
CA THR A 192 12.21 9.73 24.39
C THR A 192 13.30 10.77 24.13
N GLY A 193 14.55 10.45 24.49
CA GLY A 193 15.70 11.36 24.40
C GLY A 193 16.32 11.47 23.01
N ALA A 194 17.30 12.38 22.89
CA ALA A 194 18.15 12.50 21.71
C ALA A 194 19.17 11.37 21.66
N TYR A 195 19.39 10.83 20.46
CA TYR A 195 20.34 9.75 20.20
C TYR A 195 20.99 9.90 18.82
N ILE A 196 22.11 9.21 18.61
CA ILE A 196 22.79 9.19 17.30
C ILE A 196 22.19 8.06 16.47
N ASN A 197 21.50 8.39 15.38
CA ASN A 197 20.93 7.41 14.48
C ASN A 197 22.03 6.66 13.72
N TYR A 198 21.95 5.32 13.73
CA TYR A 198 22.98 4.47 13.17
C TYR A 198 23.14 4.64 11.65
N THR A 199 22.04 4.88 10.93
CA THR A 199 22.02 4.86 9.47
C THR A 199 22.58 6.13 8.86
N ASN A 200 22.31 7.30 9.47
CA ASN A 200 22.71 8.60 8.94
C ASN A 200 23.71 9.35 9.83
N ASN A 201 24.08 8.78 10.98
CA ASN A 201 25.02 9.33 11.95
C ASN A 201 24.66 10.76 12.40
N GLN A 202 23.36 11.09 12.41
CA GLN A 202 22.82 12.37 12.86
C GLN A 202 22.30 12.25 14.29
N ASN A 203 22.29 13.37 15.02
CA ASN A 203 21.60 13.47 16.29
C ASN A 203 20.10 13.67 16.03
N VAL A 204 19.28 12.73 16.50
CA VAL A 204 17.84 12.68 16.28
C VAL A 204 17.14 12.45 17.61
N THR A 205 16.02 13.13 17.85
CA THR A 205 15.16 12.82 19.01
C THR A 205 14.27 11.64 18.67
N ALA A 206 14.14 10.69 19.59
CA ALA A 206 13.22 9.56 19.46
C ALA A 206 11.80 10.05 19.14
N GLN A 207 11.22 9.49 18.08
CA GLN A 207 9.94 9.92 17.54
C GLN A 207 8.82 8.98 17.82
N THR A 208 9.15 7.70 18.00
CA THR A 208 8.18 6.68 18.37
C THR A 208 8.45 6.18 19.78
N SER A 209 7.51 6.48 20.67
CA SER A 209 7.57 6.08 22.07
C SER A 209 6.16 5.81 22.58
N LEU A 210 5.92 4.62 23.13
CA LEU A 210 4.65 4.34 23.80
C LEU A 210 4.37 5.36 24.92
N GLY A 211 3.10 5.72 25.09
CA GLY A 211 2.67 6.49 26.25
C GLY A 211 3.04 5.75 27.55
N ALA A 212 3.34 6.49 28.61
CA ALA A 212 3.86 5.94 29.87
C ALA A 212 3.00 4.80 30.47
N ALA A 213 1.68 4.81 30.23
CA ALA A 213 0.75 3.79 30.72
C ALA A 213 0.87 2.44 29.98
N ASP A 214 1.07 2.46 28.66
CA ASP A 214 1.23 1.24 27.85
C ASP A 214 2.62 0.64 28.04
N LEU A 215 3.62 1.52 28.19
CA LEU A 215 4.98 1.14 28.58
C LEU A 215 4.99 0.43 29.94
N ALA A 216 4.15 0.85 30.88
CA ALA A 216 4.01 0.22 32.20
C ALA A 216 3.38 -1.19 32.17
N ARG A 217 2.52 -1.49 31.20
CA ARG A 217 1.96 -2.84 31.01
C ARG A 217 2.94 -3.77 30.29
N LEU A 218 3.74 -3.23 29.38
CA LEU A 218 4.81 -3.93 28.67
C LEU A 218 6.07 -4.15 29.54
N GLN A 219 6.14 -3.53 30.73
CA GLN A 219 7.21 -3.71 31.71
C GLN A 219 7.15 -5.05 32.45
N THR A 220 6.00 -5.74 32.47
CA THR A 220 5.81 -6.93 33.32
C THR A 220 6.00 -8.25 32.59
N GLN A 221 5.84 -8.33 31.26
CA GLN A 221 5.86 -9.60 30.53
C GLN A 221 6.44 -9.50 29.11
N PHE A 222 7.25 -10.52 28.79
CA PHE A 222 8.11 -10.80 27.63
C PHE A 222 7.63 -10.29 26.29
N LEU A 223 8.53 -9.64 25.54
CA LEU A 223 8.22 -9.18 24.19
C LEU A 223 9.10 -9.83 23.14
N ASN A 224 8.45 -10.33 22.09
CA ASN A 224 9.13 -10.80 20.90
C ASN A 224 9.38 -9.58 20.00
N ASN A 225 10.65 -9.33 19.68
CA ASN A 225 11.04 -8.33 18.69
C ASN A 225 10.56 -8.78 17.32
N THR A 226 9.46 -8.23 16.87
CA THR A 226 8.87 -8.67 15.61
C THR A 226 9.50 -8.01 14.39
N GLY A 227 10.71 -7.48 14.51
CA GLY A 227 11.39 -6.83 13.40
C GLY A 227 11.00 -5.38 13.23
N SER A 228 11.76 -4.71 12.36
CA SER A 228 11.68 -3.26 12.22
C SER A 228 10.57 -2.86 11.29
N ALA A 229 9.49 -2.29 11.84
CA ALA A 229 8.32 -1.85 11.11
C ALA A 229 8.25 -0.32 11.10
N VAL A 230 8.07 0.27 9.92
CA VAL A 230 7.77 1.71 9.80
C VAL A 230 6.31 1.83 9.39
N TYR A 231 5.51 2.42 10.28
CA TYR A 231 4.14 2.76 9.96
C TYR A 231 4.12 4.13 9.28
N ASN A 232 3.62 4.20 8.03
CA ASN A 232 3.34 5.45 7.35
C ASN A 232 1.85 5.52 7.01
N ASP A 233 1.14 6.52 7.53
CA ASP A 233 -0.26 6.80 7.21
C ASP A 233 -0.44 7.57 5.89
N GLY A 234 0.62 7.75 5.12
CA GLY A 234 0.62 8.54 3.90
C GLY A 234 0.62 10.06 4.13
N THR A 235 0.72 10.53 5.38
CA THR A 235 0.76 11.98 5.70
C THR A 235 2.16 12.51 6.02
N ALA A 236 3.16 11.63 6.21
CA ALA A 236 4.56 12.02 6.35
C ALA A 236 5.35 11.73 5.07
N LYS A 237 6.10 12.75 4.59
CA LYS A 237 7.01 12.65 3.43
C LYS A 237 8.03 11.52 3.64
N GLY A 238 7.77 10.37 3.05
CA GLY A 238 8.71 9.25 3.00
C GLY A 238 8.02 7.91 2.78
N VAL A 239 7.86 7.54 1.50
CA VAL A 239 7.31 6.27 0.98
C VAL A 239 5.78 6.24 0.85
N GLY A 240 5.32 6.06 -0.38
CA GLY A 240 3.97 6.36 -0.84
C GLY A 240 2.88 5.44 -0.30
N SER A 241 1.74 6.05 0.02
CA SER A 241 0.44 5.38 -0.02
C SER A 241 0.13 5.07 -1.48
N THR A 242 0.03 3.79 -1.82
CA THR A 242 -0.52 3.38 -3.10
C THR A 242 -2.04 3.40 -2.96
N GLY A 243 -2.64 4.47 -3.49
CA GLY A 243 -3.97 4.53 -4.09
C GLY A 243 -5.14 3.92 -3.31
N ALA A 244 -6.11 4.78 -2.97
CA ALA A 244 -7.50 4.35 -2.91
C ALA A 244 -7.87 3.61 -4.20
N VAL A 245 -8.53 2.44 -4.08
CA VAL A 245 -9.10 1.71 -5.22
C VAL A 245 -10.56 2.11 -5.38
#